data_AF-A0A1I7X8H4-F1
#
_entry.id   AF-A0A1I7X8H4-F1
#
_cell.length_a   1.000
_cell.length_b   1.000
_cell.length_c   1.000
_cell.angle_alpha   90.00
_cell.angle_beta   90.00
_cell.angle_gamma   90.00
#
_symmetry.space_group_name_H-M   'P 1'
#
loop_
_entity.id
_entity.type
_entity.pdbx_description
1 polymer ?
#
loop_
_entity_poly.entity_id
_entity_poly.type
_entity_poly.pdbx_seq_one_letter_code
_entity_poly.pdbx_strand_id
1 'polypeptide(L)'
;MINTASIYKSPSQHVSMEDSHKDLDDHTAEHLSLFGSIKQGNDTCQLQSVCVPIPIENENPQVIIYPKCYEVMQCVGSCCDSFERCHPHSIRKLQKPISQCPPGFVLGPSCKCECANSADRDSCLGNHIWNEHNCTCNCEHITCSKNNILDRERCECISQKEKSEVVRYLISWLRSVCNAVDDESRPVD
;
A
#
# COMPACT_ATOMS: atom_id res chain seq x y z
N MET A 1 19.08 -16.71 -8.69
CA MET A 1 19.24 -16.03 -9.99
C MET A 1 19.14 -14.53 -9.71
N ILE A 2 20.17 -13.76 -10.03
CA ILE A 2 20.27 -12.34 -9.64
C ILE A 2 19.95 -11.51 -10.88
N ASN A 3 18.79 -10.86 -10.89
CA ASN A 3 18.42 -9.93 -11.96
C ASN A 3 18.77 -8.50 -11.53
N THR A 4 19.57 -7.82 -12.34
CA THR A 4 20.02 -6.43 -12.17
C THR A 4 19.28 -5.52 -13.12
N ALA A 5 18.63 -4.47 -12.60
CA ALA A 5 18.01 -3.41 -13.41
C ALA A 5 18.94 -2.19 -13.53
N SER A 6 19.06 -1.62 -14.73
CA SER A 6 19.79 -0.37 -15.02
C SER A 6 18.84 0.66 -15.63
N ILE A 7 18.90 1.90 -15.15
CA ILE A 7 18.05 3.02 -15.62
C ILE A 7 18.92 3.98 -16.43
N TYR A 8 18.55 4.26 -17.68
CA TYR A 8 19.16 5.29 -18.54
C TYR A 8 18.08 6.18 -19.17
N LYS A 9 18.38 7.48 -19.35
CA LYS A 9 17.59 8.42 -20.17
C LYS A 9 18.53 9.31 -20.99
N SER A 10 18.28 9.42 -22.29
CA SER A 10 19.13 10.10 -23.30
C SER A 10 18.82 11.61 -23.46
N PRO A 11 19.71 12.43 -24.05
CA PRO A 11 19.53 13.89 -24.18
C PRO A 11 18.91 14.33 -25.53
N SER A 12 18.26 15.51 -25.55
CA SER A 12 17.63 16.12 -26.74
C SER A 12 18.22 17.50 -27.05
N GLN A 13 18.27 17.85 -28.35
CA GLN A 13 19.03 18.93 -28.99
C GLN A 13 18.44 20.35 -28.84
N HIS A 14 19.32 21.35 -28.99
CA HIS A 14 19.17 22.81 -28.81
C HIS A 14 18.58 23.53 -30.03
N VAL A 15 17.73 24.55 -29.82
CA VAL A 15 17.39 25.60 -30.81
C VAL A 15 17.40 26.95 -30.11
N SER A 16 18.11 27.93 -30.67
CA SER A 16 18.25 29.31 -30.17
C SER A 16 17.35 30.29 -30.95
N MET A 17 16.85 31.34 -30.28
CA MET A 17 16.11 32.43 -30.92
C MET A 17 16.52 33.78 -30.32
N GLU A 18 16.66 34.77 -31.21
CA GLU A 18 17.32 36.07 -31.04
C GLU A 18 16.51 37.14 -30.27
N ASP A 19 17.28 38.18 -29.94
CA ASP A 19 17.11 39.29 -29.01
C ASP A 19 16.11 40.38 -29.46
N SER A 20 15.54 41.12 -28.50
CA SER A 20 14.80 42.37 -28.77
C SER A 20 14.76 43.27 -27.54
N HIS A 21 15.66 44.26 -27.53
CA HIS A 21 15.73 45.38 -26.59
C HIS A 21 14.47 46.27 -26.65
N LYS A 22 13.88 46.58 -25.48
CA LYS A 22 12.96 47.70 -25.27
C LYS A 22 13.33 48.45 -23.99
N ASP A 23 13.42 49.77 -24.10
CA ASP A 23 13.66 50.72 -23.00
C ASP A 23 12.61 50.56 -21.90
N LEU A 24 13.09 50.50 -20.66
CA LEU A 24 12.33 50.23 -19.46
C LEU A 24 12.22 51.53 -18.64
N ASP A 25 11.01 51.90 -18.21
CA ASP A 25 10.79 53.14 -17.45
C ASP A 25 11.35 53.07 -16.01
N ASP A 26 11.74 54.23 -15.47
CA ASP A 26 12.49 54.38 -14.20
C ASP A 26 11.70 53.83 -12.98
N HIS A 27 10.37 53.90 -13.05
CA HIS A 27 9.48 53.31 -12.03
C HIS A 27 9.41 51.78 -12.11
N THR A 28 9.45 51.22 -13.31
CA THR A 28 9.53 49.76 -13.53
C THR A 28 10.92 49.24 -13.14
N ALA A 29 11.99 50.02 -13.35
CA ALA A 29 13.34 49.68 -12.93
C ALA A 29 13.47 49.59 -11.40
N GLU A 30 12.87 50.53 -10.67
CA GLU A 30 12.84 50.52 -9.21
C GLU A 30 12.02 49.33 -8.68
N HIS A 31 10.87 49.03 -9.30
CA HIS A 31 10.06 47.88 -8.91
C HIS A 31 10.74 46.53 -9.23
N LEU A 32 11.49 46.43 -10.34
CA LEU A 32 12.32 45.27 -10.70
C LEU A 32 13.53 45.10 -9.80
N SER A 33 14.08 46.19 -9.25
CA SER A 33 15.17 46.12 -8.26
C SER A 33 14.73 45.40 -6.97
N LEU A 34 13.44 45.52 -6.62
CA LEU A 34 12.82 44.80 -5.51
C LEU A 34 12.83 43.28 -5.76
N PHE A 35 12.54 42.86 -7.00
CA PHE A 35 12.59 41.46 -7.44
C PHE A 35 14.00 40.94 -7.70
N GLY A 36 14.99 41.81 -7.91
CA GLY A 36 16.40 41.43 -8.14
C GLY A 36 17.05 40.74 -6.93
N SER A 37 16.50 40.97 -5.73
CA SER A 37 16.91 40.29 -4.49
C SER A 37 16.10 39.03 -4.18
N ILE A 38 14.99 38.80 -4.87
CA ILE A 38 14.14 37.62 -4.70
C ILE A 38 14.81 36.46 -5.43
N LYS A 39 15.67 35.75 -4.71
CA LYS A 39 16.06 34.38 -5.09
C LYS A 39 14.80 33.54 -5.05
N GLN A 40 14.35 33.09 -6.23
CA GLN A 40 13.12 32.33 -6.41
C GLN A 40 13.17 31.03 -5.59
N GLY A 41 12.56 31.05 -4.41
CA GLY A 41 12.26 29.86 -3.60
C GLY A 41 13.46 29.01 -3.17
N ASN A 42 13.17 28.02 -2.35
CA ASN A 42 14.08 26.98 -1.88
C ASN A 42 14.54 26.01 -3.00
N ASP A 43 14.37 26.38 -4.28
CA ASP A 43 14.42 25.47 -5.42
C ASP A 43 15.77 25.49 -6.16
N THR A 44 16.85 25.83 -5.45
CA THR A 44 18.21 25.71 -5.99
C THR A 44 18.50 24.24 -6.32
N CYS A 45 19.12 23.96 -7.47
CA CYS A 45 19.57 22.60 -7.80
C CYS A 45 20.54 22.10 -6.71
N GLN A 46 20.11 21.11 -5.94
CA GLN A 46 20.85 20.60 -4.80
C GLN A 46 20.82 19.07 -4.78
N LEU A 47 21.83 18.49 -4.14
CA LEU A 47 21.89 17.05 -3.91
C LEU A 47 21.01 16.71 -2.70
N GLN A 48 19.93 15.97 -2.92
CA GLN A 48 18.95 15.62 -1.90
C GLN A 48 18.79 14.11 -1.78
N SER A 49 18.45 13.66 -0.57
CA SER A 49 18.10 12.26 -0.31
C SER A 49 16.65 12.02 -0.73
N VAL A 50 16.43 11.13 -1.70
CA VAL A 50 15.10 10.83 -2.25
C VAL A 50 14.83 9.33 -2.27
N CYS A 51 13.56 8.97 -2.06
CA CYS A 51 13.06 7.58 -2.11
C CYS A 51 12.63 7.26 -3.55
N VAL A 52 13.47 6.48 -4.25
CA VAL A 52 13.21 6.07 -5.64
C VAL A 52 12.56 4.68 -5.63
N PRO A 53 11.35 4.52 -6.19
CA PRO A 53 10.66 3.23 -6.22
C PRO A 53 11.49 2.21 -6.98
N ILE A 54 11.47 0.96 -6.52
CA ILE A 54 12.18 -0.13 -7.21
C ILE A 54 11.41 -0.45 -8.50
N PRO A 55 12.02 -0.31 -9.69
CA PRO A 55 11.37 -0.69 -10.94
C PRO A 55 11.34 -2.22 -11.00
N ILE A 56 10.15 -2.80 -10.82
CA ILE A 56 9.99 -4.25 -10.92
C ILE A 56 9.05 -4.58 -12.08
N GLU A 57 9.55 -5.35 -13.02
CA GLU A 57 8.74 -6.13 -13.95
C GLU A 57 8.28 -7.39 -13.19
N ASN A 58 7.21 -7.27 -12.42
CA ASN A 58 6.65 -8.40 -11.67
C ASN A 58 5.76 -9.24 -12.60
N GLU A 59 6.21 -10.45 -12.93
CA GLU A 59 5.40 -11.43 -13.66
C GLU A 59 4.19 -11.93 -12.82
N ASN A 60 4.28 -11.86 -11.49
CA ASN A 60 3.19 -12.21 -10.57
C ASN A 60 2.83 -11.03 -9.65
N PRO A 61 1.64 -10.43 -9.79
CA PRO A 61 1.19 -9.29 -8.97
C PRO A 61 1.06 -9.58 -7.48
N GLN A 62 1.00 -10.85 -7.07
CA GLN A 62 0.75 -11.24 -5.68
C GLN A 62 2.03 -11.26 -4.83
N VAL A 63 3.22 -11.18 -5.43
CA VAL A 63 4.50 -11.16 -4.70
C VAL A 63 4.79 -9.73 -4.23
N ILE A 64 5.07 -9.57 -2.94
CA ILE A 64 5.39 -8.27 -2.33
C ILE A 64 6.91 -8.11 -2.23
N ILE A 65 7.41 -6.94 -2.60
CA ILE A 65 8.83 -6.64 -2.69
C ILE A 65 9.26 -5.59 -1.66
N TYR A 66 10.39 -5.85 -1.01
CA TYR A 66 10.97 -5.01 0.02
C TYR A 66 12.45 -4.68 -0.23
N PRO A 67 12.88 -3.43 0.08
CA PRO A 67 12.03 -2.28 0.43
C PRO A 67 11.19 -1.80 -0.78
N LYS A 68 10.18 -0.95 -0.58
CA LYS A 68 9.38 -0.39 -1.70
C LYS A 68 10.17 0.63 -2.53
N CYS A 69 11.13 1.29 -1.90
CA CYS A 69 12.03 2.24 -2.53
C CYS A 69 13.42 2.16 -1.90
N TYR A 70 14.41 2.68 -2.61
CA TYR A 70 15.71 2.98 -2.03
C TYR A 70 15.89 4.46 -1.85
N GLU A 71 16.35 4.83 -0.66
CA GLU A 71 16.90 6.14 -0.42
C GLU A 71 18.25 6.29 -1.13
N VAL A 72 18.33 7.27 -2.03
CA VAL A 72 19.49 7.59 -2.86
C VAL A 72 19.65 9.10 -2.99
N MET A 73 20.87 9.56 -3.26
CA MET A 73 21.14 10.98 -3.50
C MET A 73 20.83 11.32 -4.96
N GLN A 74 19.97 12.31 -5.19
CA GLN A 74 19.65 12.84 -6.53
C GLN A 74 19.74 14.37 -6.57
N CYS A 75 20.09 14.89 -7.74
CA CYS A 75 19.99 16.31 -8.02
C CYS A 75 18.51 16.68 -8.16
N VAL A 76 18.02 17.53 -7.26
CA VAL A 76 16.63 17.99 -7.20
C VAL A 76 16.62 19.51 -7.14
N GLY A 77 15.73 20.14 -7.91
CA GLY A 77 15.57 21.58 -7.98
C GLY A 77 15.18 22.02 -9.39
N SER A 78 14.59 23.21 -9.49
CA SER A 78 14.10 23.81 -10.73
C SER A 78 14.88 25.06 -11.15
N CYS A 79 15.66 25.64 -10.23
CA CYS A 79 16.34 26.91 -10.43
C CYS A 79 17.68 26.69 -11.17
N CYS A 80 17.58 26.65 -12.49
CA CYS A 80 18.68 26.96 -13.40
C CYS A 80 18.17 28.03 -14.37
N ASP A 81 19.04 28.92 -14.87
CA ASP A 81 18.66 29.89 -15.90
C ASP A 81 17.96 29.18 -17.06
N SER A 82 17.00 29.83 -17.71
CA SER A 82 15.87 29.26 -18.50
C SER A 82 16.16 28.16 -19.54
N PHE A 83 17.42 27.81 -19.80
CA PHE A 83 17.86 26.76 -20.72
C PHE A 83 18.53 25.56 -20.04
N GLU A 84 18.96 25.70 -18.79
CA GLU A 84 19.64 24.64 -18.03
C GLU A 84 18.65 23.84 -17.18
N ARG A 85 18.97 22.58 -16.91
CA ARG A 85 18.16 21.71 -16.04
C ARG A 85 19.04 21.11 -14.96
N CYS A 86 18.49 20.94 -13.76
CA CYS A 86 19.20 20.28 -12.69
C CYS A 86 19.52 18.82 -13.08
N HIS A 87 20.80 18.52 -13.29
CA HIS A 87 21.27 17.19 -13.65
C HIS A 87 22.61 16.88 -12.95
N PRO A 88 22.92 15.60 -12.71
CA PRO A 88 24.18 15.24 -12.06
C PRO A 88 25.38 15.49 -13.00
N HIS A 89 26.50 15.96 -12.42
CA HIS A 89 27.81 15.99 -13.09
C HIS A 89 28.55 14.65 -12.98
N SER A 90 28.23 13.85 -11.97
CA SER A 90 28.78 12.52 -11.76
C SER A 90 27.71 11.60 -11.17
N ILE A 91 27.79 10.32 -11.50
CA ILE A 91 26.84 9.32 -11.04
C ILE A 91 27.62 8.15 -10.46
N ARG A 92 27.23 7.72 -9.26
CA ARG A 92 27.72 6.49 -8.66
C ARG A 92 26.61 5.45 -8.67
N LYS A 93 26.90 4.28 -9.25
CA LYS A 93 25.98 3.14 -9.21
C LYS A 93 26.04 2.48 -7.84
N LEU A 94 24.87 2.16 -7.29
CA LEU A 94 24.71 1.44 -6.03
C LEU A 94 24.02 0.11 -6.32
N GLN A 95 24.52 -0.97 -5.74
CA GLN A 95 23.85 -2.27 -5.77
C GLN A 95 23.28 -2.54 -4.38
N LYS A 96 21.96 -2.75 -4.30
CA LYS A 96 21.24 -3.01 -3.05
C LYS A 96 20.37 -4.27 -3.19
N PRO A 97 20.35 -5.16 -2.18
CA PRO A 97 19.63 -6.43 -2.26
C PRO A 97 18.13 -6.24 -2.04
N ILE A 98 17.33 -6.94 -2.84
CA ILE A 98 15.87 -6.93 -2.77
C ILE A 98 15.39 -8.23 -2.12
N SER A 99 14.42 -8.14 -1.22
CA SER A 99 13.74 -9.30 -0.62
C SER A 99 12.33 -9.43 -1.19
N GLN A 100 11.89 -10.68 -1.41
CA GLN A 100 10.54 -10.99 -1.89
C GLN A 100 9.81 -11.79 -0.83
N CYS A 101 8.59 -11.39 -0.50
CA CYS A 101 7.71 -12.12 0.41
C CYS A 101 6.49 -12.66 -0.34
N PRO A 102 6.04 -13.89 -0.02
CA PRO A 102 4.79 -14.43 -0.53
C PRO A 102 3.57 -13.58 -0.14
N PRO A 103 2.42 -13.76 -0.81
CA PRO A 103 1.19 -13.08 -0.45
C PRO A 103 0.80 -13.37 1.00
N GLY A 104 0.39 -12.34 1.75
CA GLY A 104 0.05 -12.46 3.18
C GLY A 104 1.24 -12.29 4.13
N PHE A 105 2.47 -12.17 3.60
CA PHE A 105 3.67 -11.96 4.39
C PHE A 105 4.31 -10.59 4.12
N VAL A 106 4.96 -10.03 5.15
CA VAL A 106 5.70 -8.77 5.12
C VAL A 106 7.11 -8.98 5.66
N LEU A 107 8.08 -8.17 5.22
CA LEU A 107 9.43 -8.22 5.78
C LEU A 107 9.41 -7.64 7.21
N GLY A 108 9.62 -8.49 8.20
CA GLY A 108 9.62 -8.11 9.61
C GLY A 108 10.96 -7.57 10.12
N PRO A 109 11.03 -7.16 11.39
CA PRO A 109 12.25 -6.65 12.03
C PRO A 109 13.39 -7.67 12.03
N SER A 110 13.07 -8.97 11.97
CA SER A 110 14.06 -10.05 11.87
C SER A 110 14.69 -10.20 10.49
N CYS A 111 14.32 -9.33 9.53
CA CYS A 111 14.66 -9.43 8.11
C CYS A 111 14.17 -10.74 7.47
N LYS A 112 13.09 -11.32 7.99
CA LYS A 112 12.39 -12.49 7.43
C LYS A 112 10.97 -12.13 7.05
N CYS A 113 10.37 -12.92 6.16
CA CYS A 113 8.96 -12.78 5.83
C CYS A 113 8.12 -13.33 7.00
N GLU A 114 7.34 -12.45 7.60
CA GLU A 114 6.47 -12.69 8.76
C GLU A 114 5.03 -12.38 8.36
N CYS A 115 4.05 -12.91 9.09
CA CYS A 115 2.64 -12.68 8.78
C CYS A 115 2.27 -11.19 8.86
N ALA A 116 1.64 -10.66 7.81
CA ALA A 116 1.19 -9.27 7.76
C ALA A 116 0.21 -8.92 8.87
N ASN A 117 -0.61 -9.90 9.25
CA ASN A 117 -1.60 -9.85 10.32
C ASN A 117 -1.06 -10.44 11.63
N SER A 118 0.20 -10.16 11.97
CA SER A 118 0.80 -10.67 13.21
C SER A 118 0.03 -10.24 14.46
N ALA A 119 -0.73 -9.14 14.42
CA ALA A 119 -1.62 -8.74 15.52
C ALA A 119 -2.76 -9.73 15.77
N ASP A 120 -3.22 -10.45 14.73
CA ASP A 120 -4.26 -11.48 14.85
C ASP A 120 -3.77 -12.69 15.64
N ARG A 121 -2.45 -12.94 15.63
CA ARG A 121 -1.83 -14.00 16.43
C ARG A 121 -2.13 -13.83 17.91
N ASP A 122 -1.99 -12.61 18.42
CA ASP A 122 -2.23 -12.32 19.84
C ASP A 122 -3.73 -12.44 20.20
N SER A 123 -4.59 -12.30 19.18
CA SER A 123 -6.04 -12.50 19.30
C SER A 123 -6.46 -13.96 19.12
N CYS A 124 -5.55 -14.83 18.66
CA CYS A 124 -5.77 -16.26 18.47
C CYS A 124 -5.68 -16.99 19.82
N LEU A 125 -6.79 -17.01 20.54
CA LEU A 125 -6.88 -17.53 21.90
C LEU A 125 -7.82 -18.76 22.00
N GLY A 126 -7.74 -19.45 23.14
CA GLY A 126 -8.54 -20.63 23.44
C GLY A 126 -8.00 -21.90 22.78
N ASN A 127 -8.88 -22.68 22.17
CA ASN A 127 -8.55 -23.96 21.51
C ASN A 127 -8.06 -23.78 20.05
N HIS A 128 -7.78 -22.55 19.65
CA HIS A 128 -7.23 -22.26 18.34
C HIS A 128 -5.70 -22.24 18.40
N ILE A 129 -5.08 -22.67 17.31
CA ILE A 129 -3.64 -22.66 17.11
C ILE A 129 -3.33 -21.74 15.93
N TRP A 130 -2.41 -20.81 16.18
CA TRP A 130 -1.87 -19.95 15.14
C TRP A 130 -0.94 -20.75 14.22
N ASN A 131 -1.20 -20.71 12.92
CA ASN A 131 -0.37 -21.32 11.90
C ASN A 131 0.49 -20.26 11.21
N GLU A 132 1.79 -20.28 11.49
CA GLU A 132 2.76 -19.32 10.95
C GLU A 132 3.01 -19.48 9.43
N HIS A 133 2.63 -20.61 8.83
CA HIS A 133 2.85 -20.87 7.40
C HIS A 133 1.76 -20.31 6.50
N ASN A 134 0.55 -20.09 7.01
CA ASN A 134 -0.56 -19.55 6.24
C ASN A 134 -1.21 -18.33 6.92
N CYS A 135 -0.67 -17.89 8.07
CA CYS A 135 -1.13 -16.72 8.80
C CYS A 135 -2.60 -16.80 9.21
N THR A 136 -3.04 -17.98 9.64
CA THR A 136 -4.42 -18.23 10.07
C THR A 136 -4.48 -18.84 11.47
N CYS A 137 -5.57 -18.53 12.17
CA CYS A 137 -5.92 -19.11 13.46
C CYS A 137 -6.91 -20.26 13.23
N ASN A 138 -6.49 -21.51 13.48
CA ASN A 138 -7.31 -22.70 13.19
C ASN A 138 -7.45 -23.61 14.40
N CYS A 139 -8.52 -24.39 14.46
CA CYS A 139 -8.65 -25.44 15.48
C CYS A 139 -7.58 -26.53 15.30
N GLU A 140 -7.05 -27.05 16.40
CA GLU A 140 -6.07 -28.13 16.41
C GLU A 140 -6.66 -29.44 15.88
N HIS A 141 -6.44 -29.76 14.60
CA HIS A 141 -6.69 -31.08 13.97
C HIS A 141 -7.88 -31.88 14.55
N ILE A 142 -9.04 -31.25 14.68
CA ILE A 142 -10.21 -31.89 15.28
C ILE A 142 -10.93 -32.71 14.22
N THR A 143 -10.95 -34.03 14.41
CA THR A 143 -11.79 -34.95 13.62
C THR A 143 -13.05 -35.30 14.41
N CYS A 144 -14.20 -34.85 13.92
CA CYS A 144 -15.48 -35.17 14.54
C CYS A 144 -15.99 -36.56 14.13
N SER A 145 -16.64 -37.26 15.08
CA SER A 145 -17.34 -38.52 14.84
C SER A 145 -18.47 -38.38 13.81
N LYS A 146 -18.89 -39.49 13.19
CA LYS A 146 -20.02 -39.52 12.24
C LYS A 146 -21.26 -38.88 12.87
N ASN A 147 -21.86 -37.89 12.18
CA ASN A 147 -22.99 -37.03 12.56
C ASN A 147 -22.67 -35.77 13.37
N ASN A 148 -21.41 -35.51 13.70
CA ASN A 148 -20.98 -34.27 14.32
C ASN A 148 -20.27 -33.36 13.30
N ILE A 149 -20.48 -32.05 13.42
CA ILE A 149 -19.82 -31.02 12.63
C ILE A 149 -18.90 -30.23 13.56
N LEU A 150 -17.70 -29.89 13.09
CA LEU A 150 -16.82 -28.98 13.81
C LEU A 150 -17.39 -27.57 13.78
N ASP A 151 -17.71 -27.03 14.95
CA ASP A 151 -17.88 -25.60 15.16
C ASP A 151 -16.50 -24.94 15.14
N ARG A 152 -16.23 -24.14 14.11
CA ARG A 152 -14.93 -23.48 13.91
C ARG A 152 -14.70 -22.30 14.86
N GLU A 153 -15.75 -21.75 15.46
CA GLU A 153 -15.61 -20.62 16.40
C GLU A 153 -15.27 -21.10 17.81
N ARG A 154 -15.80 -22.27 18.19
CA ARG A 154 -15.57 -22.88 19.51
C ARG A 154 -14.51 -23.97 19.51
N CYS A 155 -14.13 -24.46 18.32
CA CYS A 155 -13.31 -25.66 18.15
C CYS A 155 -13.90 -26.86 18.88
N GLU A 156 -15.20 -27.09 18.72
CA GLU A 156 -15.95 -28.18 19.35
C GLU A 156 -16.78 -28.94 18.32
N CYS A 157 -16.92 -30.25 18.52
CA CYS A 157 -17.78 -31.08 17.67
C CYS A 157 -19.22 -31.04 18.18
N ILE A 158 -20.08 -30.36 17.44
CA ILE A 158 -21.52 -30.25 17.74
C ILE A 158 -22.34 -31.23 16.91
N SER A 159 -23.46 -31.70 17.45
CA SER A 159 -24.33 -32.63 16.73
C SER A 159 -25.11 -31.92 15.62
N GLN A 160 -25.30 -32.57 14.46
CA GLN A 160 -26.12 -31.99 13.37
C GLN A 160 -27.58 -31.73 13.78
N LYS A 161 -28.12 -32.49 14.75
CA LYS A 161 -29.50 -32.31 15.21
C LYS A 161 -29.72 -30.96 15.88
N GLU A 162 -28.73 -30.50 16.64
CA GLU A 162 -28.79 -29.27 17.41
C GLU A 162 -28.79 -28.01 16.52
N LYS A 163 -27.99 -28.00 15.44
CA LYS A 163 -28.05 -26.93 14.42
C LYS A 163 -29.40 -26.87 13.70
N SER A 164 -30.01 -28.02 13.42
CA SER A 164 -31.32 -28.08 12.76
C SER A 164 -32.46 -27.57 13.64
N GLU A 165 -32.39 -27.80 14.95
CA GLU A 165 -33.39 -27.28 15.90
C GLU A 165 -33.32 -25.76 16.05
N VAL A 166 -32.12 -25.18 16.17
CA VAL A 166 -31.95 -23.71 16.23
C VAL A 166 -32.49 -23.04 14.98
N VAL A 167 -32.19 -23.59 13.80
CA VAL A 167 -32.71 -23.08 12.52
C VAL A 167 -34.24 -23.23 12.46
N ARG A 168 -34.81 -24.34 12.94
CA ARG A 168 -36.27 -24.51 13.04
C ARG A 168 -36.91 -23.48 13.97
N TYR A 169 -36.31 -23.22 15.13
CA TYR A 169 -36.78 -22.21 16.08
C TYR A 169 -36.72 -20.81 15.47
N LEU A 170 -35.63 -20.45 14.80
CA LEU A 170 -35.50 -19.17 14.10
C LEU A 170 -36.54 -19.02 12.98
N ILE A 171 -36.78 -20.06 12.17
CA ILE A 171 -37.81 -20.05 11.13
C ILE A 171 -39.20 -19.92 11.75
N SER A 172 -39.46 -20.62 12.86
CA SER A 172 -40.73 -20.53 13.60
C SER A 172 -40.95 -19.13 14.16
N TRP A 173 -39.91 -18.52 14.73
CA TRP A 173 -39.97 -17.16 15.26
C TRP A 173 -40.20 -16.13 14.15
N LEU A 174 -39.46 -16.21 13.04
CA LEU A 174 -39.66 -15.34 11.88
C LEU A 174 -41.09 -15.45 11.31
N ARG A 175 -41.64 -16.66 11.22
CA ARG A 175 -43.05 -16.84 10.81
C ARG A 175 -44.03 -16.18 11.78
N SER A 176 -43.79 -16.28 13.09
CA SER A 176 -44.63 -15.63 14.09
C SER A 176 -44.56 -14.10 14.00
N VAL A 177 -43.37 -13.54 13.74
CA VAL A 177 -43.18 -12.09 13.58
C VAL A 177 -43.83 -11.60 12.28
N CYS A 178 -43.67 -12.31 11.16
CA CYS A 178 -44.31 -11.94 9.90
C CYS A 178 -45.84 -11.99 9.97
N ASN A 179 -46.41 -13.03 10.56
CA ASN A 179 -47.87 -13.15 10.70
C ASN A 179 -48.49 -12.08 11.62
N ALA A 180 -47.70 -11.46 12.50
CA ALA A 180 -48.17 -10.37 13.37
C ALA A 180 -48.25 -9.02 12.64
N VAL A 181 -47.62 -8.87 11.47
CA VAL A 181 -47.61 -7.61 10.70
C VAL A 181 -48.82 -7.51 9.74
N ASP A 182 -49.49 -8.62 9.44
CA ASP A 182 -50.64 -8.65 8.51
C ASP A 182 -52.01 -8.36 9.17
N ASP A 183 -52.10 -8.23 10.49
CA ASP A 183 -53.38 -8.03 11.21
C ASP A 183 -53.67 -6.56 11.59
N GLU A 184 -52.82 -5.62 11.19
CA GLU A 184 -53.01 -4.17 11.44
C GLU A 184 -53.36 -3.38 10.15
N SER A 185 -53.88 -4.08 9.13
CA SER A 185 -54.30 -3.47 7.85
C SER A 185 -55.80 -3.68 7.52
N ARG A 186 -56.67 -3.93 8.51
CA ARG A 186 -58.13 -3.89 8.26
C ARG A 186 -58.63 -2.44 8.31
N PRO A 187 -59.26 -1.92 7.25
CA PRO A 187 -59.95 -0.65 7.31
C PRO A 187 -61.17 -0.80 8.24
N VAL A 188 -61.31 0.16 9.15
CA VAL A 188 -62.54 0.35 9.93
C VAL A 188 -63.56 1.00 8.99
N ASP A 189 -64.60 0.26 8.61
CA ASP A 189 -65.82 0.80 8.01
C ASP A 189 -66.59 1.69 8.99
#